data_AF-C7DUX5-F1
#
_entry.id   AF-C7DUX5-F1
#
_cell.length_a   1.000
_cell.length_b   1.000
_cell.length_c   1.000
_cell.angle_alpha   90.00
_cell.angle_beta   90.00
_cell.angle_gamma   90.00
#
_symmetry.space_group_name_H-M   'P 1'
#
loop_
_entity.id
_entity.type
_entity.pdbx_description
1 polymer ?
#
loop_
_entity_poly.entity_id
_entity_poly.type
_entity_poly.pdbx_seq_one_letter_code
_entity_poly.pdbx_strand_id
1 'polypeptide(L)'
;IFDGVEPNPKDTNVRDGLAVFRREQCDIIVTVGGGSPHDCGKGIGIAATHEGDLYQYAGIETLTNPLPPIVAVNTTAGTASEVTRHCVLTNTETKVKFVIVSWRNLPSVSINDPLLMIGKPAALTAATGMDALTHAVEAYISKDANPVTDAAAMQAIRLIARNLRQAVALGSNLQARENMAYASLLAGMAFNNANLGYVHAMAHQLGGLYDMPHGVANAVPLPHVARYNLSPTR
;
A
#
# COMPACT_ATOMS: atom_id res chain seq x y z
N ILE A 1 -15.54 8.69 14.09
CA ILE A 1 -14.11 8.75 13.69
C ILE A 1 -13.37 7.73 14.54
N PHE A 2 -12.45 6.98 13.94
CA PHE A 2 -11.52 6.10 14.65
C PHE A 2 -10.09 6.47 14.19
N ASP A 3 -9.25 6.86 15.14
CA ASP A 3 -7.89 7.38 14.90
C ASP A 3 -6.80 6.53 15.58
N GLY A 4 -7.18 5.38 16.18
CA GLY A 4 -6.27 4.45 16.83
C GLY A 4 -5.47 3.55 15.87
N VAL A 5 -5.26 3.97 14.62
CA VAL A 5 -4.51 3.19 13.63
C VAL A 5 -3.01 3.38 13.86
N GLU A 6 -2.31 2.29 14.12
CA GLU A 6 -0.86 2.29 14.25
C GLU A 6 -0.17 2.13 12.88
N PRO A 7 1.09 2.59 12.73
CA PRO A 7 1.95 2.09 11.66
C PRO A 7 2.00 0.56 11.70
N ASN A 8 2.04 -0.09 10.53
CA ASN A 8 1.95 -1.56 10.41
C ASN A 8 0.67 -2.12 11.09
N PRO A 9 -0.53 -1.80 10.55
CA PRO A 9 -1.80 -1.94 11.25
C PRO A 9 -2.01 -3.36 11.76
N LYS A 10 -2.45 -3.46 13.01
CA LYS A 10 -2.57 -4.70 13.77
C LYS A 10 -3.99 -5.25 13.71
N ASP A 11 -4.12 -6.55 13.96
CA ASP A 11 -5.43 -7.19 14.18
C ASP A 11 -6.24 -6.52 15.31
N THR A 12 -5.59 -5.95 16.33
CA THR A 12 -6.22 -5.19 17.42
C THR A 12 -6.79 -3.86 16.93
N ASN A 13 -6.07 -3.11 16.08
CA ASN A 13 -6.59 -1.85 15.53
C ASN A 13 -7.88 -2.10 14.73
N VAL A 14 -7.95 -3.22 14.01
CA VAL A 14 -9.15 -3.61 13.27
C VAL A 14 -10.30 -3.97 14.22
N ARG A 15 -10.03 -4.73 15.30
CA ARG A 15 -11.05 -5.06 16.31
C ARG A 15 -11.62 -3.80 16.98
N ASP A 16 -10.75 -2.86 17.35
CA ASP A 16 -11.15 -1.59 17.98
C ASP A 16 -11.96 -0.72 17.01
N GLY A 17 -11.52 -0.60 15.75
CA GLY A 17 -12.24 0.11 14.71
C GLY A 17 -13.59 -0.54 14.37
N LEU A 18 -13.67 -1.87 14.36
CA LEU A 18 -14.92 -2.61 14.15
C LEU A 18 -15.91 -2.38 15.29
N ALA A 19 -15.44 -2.30 16.54
CA ALA A 19 -16.29 -1.99 17.68
C ALA A 19 -16.94 -0.60 17.52
N VAL A 20 -16.19 0.39 17.04
CA VAL A 20 -16.74 1.71 16.69
C VAL A 20 -17.73 1.61 15.54
N PHE A 21 -17.36 0.92 14.44
CA PHE A 21 -18.22 0.75 13.27
C PHE A 21 -19.60 0.16 13.64
N ARG A 22 -19.62 -0.86 14.50
CA ARG A 22 -20.86 -1.51 14.97
C ARG A 22 -21.63 -0.64 15.96
N ARG A 23 -20.96 -0.04 16.96
CA ARG A 23 -21.61 0.78 17.99
C ARG A 23 -22.30 1.99 17.39
N GLU A 24 -21.64 2.66 16.45
CA GLU A 24 -22.17 3.85 15.78
C GLU A 24 -23.04 3.50 14.56
N GLN A 25 -23.29 2.21 14.31
CA GLN A 25 -24.13 1.71 13.21
C GLN A 25 -23.73 2.28 11.83
N CYS A 26 -22.42 2.33 11.57
CA CYS A 26 -21.88 2.85 10.31
C CYS A 26 -22.28 1.97 9.11
N ASP A 27 -22.40 2.59 7.95
CA ASP A 27 -22.78 1.96 6.67
C ASP A 27 -21.72 2.11 5.56
N ILE A 28 -20.77 3.04 5.75
CA ILE A 28 -19.64 3.32 4.84
C ILE A 28 -18.34 3.49 5.63
N ILE A 29 -17.21 3.12 5.01
CA ILE A 29 -15.87 3.35 5.57
C ILE A 29 -15.16 4.41 4.72
N VAL A 30 -14.69 5.49 5.36
CA VAL A 30 -13.82 6.49 4.73
C VAL A 30 -12.45 6.42 5.38
N THR A 31 -11.45 5.97 4.62
CA THR A 31 -10.06 5.93 5.09
C THR A 31 -9.34 7.19 4.63
N VAL A 32 -8.68 7.89 5.55
CA VAL A 32 -7.89 9.09 5.25
C VAL A 32 -6.49 8.88 5.82
N GLY A 33 -5.47 8.81 4.97
CA GLY A 33 -4.12 8.51 5.46
C GLY A 33 -3.20 7.95 4.39
N GLY A 34 -2.25 7.10 4.80
CA GLY A 34 -1.45 6.29 3.88
C GLY A 34 -1.86 4.82 3.98
N GLY A 35 -0.95 3.91 3.61
CA GLY A 35 -1.23 2.46 3.61
C GLY A 35 -1.84 1.92 4.91
N SER A 36 -1.37 2.37 6.08
CA SER A 36 -1.85 1.82 7.37
C SER A 36 -3.36 2.06 7.62
N PRO A 37 -3.90 3.30 7.51
CA PRO A 37 -5.36 3.51 7.54
C PRO A 37 -6.13 2.79 6.43
N HIS A 38 -5.58 2.67 5.23
CA HIS A 38 -6.24 1.96 4.13
C HIS A 38 -6.39 0.45 4.43
N ASP A 39 -5.31 -0.20 4.87
CA ASP A 39 -5.32 -1.62 5.20
C ASP A 39 -6.15 -1.90 6.47
N CYS A 40 -6.10 -1.02 7.47
CA CYS A 40 -6.96 -1.11 8.65
C CYS A 40 -8.44 -0.97 8.27
N GLY A 41 -8.79 0.00 7.41
CA GLY A 41 -10.17 0.19 6.94
C GLY A 41 -10.69 -1.00 6.12
N LYS A 42 -9.85 -1.57 5.25
CA LYS A 42 -10.16 -2.83 4.55
C LYS A 42 -10.38 -3.97 5.56
N GLY A 43 -9.51 -4.10 6.56
CA GLY A 43 -9.65 -5.08 7.64
C GLY A 43 -10.96 -4.94 8.41
N ILE A 44 -11.35 -3.70 8.75
CA ILE A 44 -12.64 -3.41 9.41
C ILE A 44 -13.78 -3.83 8.50
N GLY A 45 -13.71 -3.51 7.21
CA GLY A 45 -14.69 -3.94 6.21
C GLY A 45 -14.84 -5.46 6.13
N ILE A 46 -13.72 -6.19 6.12
CA ILE A 46 -13.71 -7.66 6.13
C ILE A 46 -14.39 -8.19 7.39
N ALA A 47 -13.95 -7.74 8.57
CA ALA A 47 -14.48 -8.20 9.86
C ALA A 47 -15.94 -7.76 10.12
N ALA A 48 -16.44 -6.77 9.38
CA ALA A 48 -17.84 -6.37 9.43
C ALA A 48 -18.77 -7.36 8.70
N THR A 49 -18.27 -8.09 7.71
CA THR A 49 -19.10 -8.97 6.84
C THR A 49 -18.68 -10.43 6.85
N HIS A 50 -17.60 -10.76 7.55
CA HIS A 50 -17.07 -12.11 7.71
C HIS A 50 -16.83 -12.38 9.20
N GLU A 51 -17.35 -13.49 9.70
CA GLU A 51 -17.25 -13.88 11.11
C GLU A 51 -15.90 -14.53 11.43
N GLY A 52 -15.49 -14.48 12.69
CA GLY A 52 -14.27 -15.15 13.15
C GLY A 52 -13.01 -14.29 13.11
N ASP A 53 -11.87 -14.94 13.10
CA ASP A 53 -10.56 -14.30 13.15
C ASP A 53 -10.10 -13.90 11.74
N LEU A 54 -9.66 -12.65 11.58
CA LEU A 54 -9.10 -12.12 10.32
C LEU A 54 -7.98 -13.00 9.76
N TYR A 55 -7.19 -13.62 10.64
CA TYR A 55 -6.10 -14.50 10.21
C TYR A 55 -6.59 -15.73 9.44
N GLN A 56 -7.83 -16.19 9.67
CA GLN A 56 -8.45 -17.29 8.92
C GLN A 56 -8.67 -16.96 7.45
N TYR A 57 -8.74 -15.67 7.11
CA TYR A 57 -8.90 -15.18 5.76
C TYR A 57 -7.57 -14.88 5.05
N ALA A 58 -6.42 -15.08 5.71
CA ALA A 58 -5.13 -14.92 5.06
C ALA A 58 -5.01 -15.85 3.84
N GLY A 59 -4.52 -15.32 2.71
CA GLY A 59 -4.46 -16.03 1.44
C GLY A 59 -5.21 -15.33 0.31
N ILE A 60 -5.55 -16.09 -0.72
CA ILE A 60 -6.11 -15.58 -1.98
C ILE A 60 -7.57 -16.00 -2.11
N GLU A 61 -8.45 -15.02 -2.32
CA GLU A 61 -9.89 -15.18 -2.57
C GLU A 61 -10.64 -16.04 -1.54
N THR A 62 -10.32 -15.81 -0.26
CA THR A 62 -10.97 -16.42 0.90
C THR A 62 -12.29 -15.75 1.29
N LEU A 63 -12.59 -14.57 0.72
CA LEU A 63 -13.75 -13.73 1.06
C LEU A 63 -14.96 -14.04 0.16
N THR A 64 -16.13 -14.20 0.77
CA THR A 64 -17.37 -14.58 0.07
C THR A 64 -18.42 -13.47 0.03
N ASN A 65 -18.48 -12.62 1.05
CA ASN A 65 -19.45 -11.53 1.14
C ASN A 65 -18.86 -10.21 0.62
N PRO A 66 -19.66 -9.30 0.04
CA PRO A 66 -19.19 -7.94 -0.24
C PRO A 66 -18.76 -7.24 1.05
N LEU A 67 -17.80 -6.32 0.96
CA LEU A 67 -17.46 -5.41 2.06
C LEU A 67 -18.43 -4.21 2.05
N PRO A 68 -18.59 -3.48 3.16
CA PRO A 68 -19.22 -2.16 3.12
C PRO A 68 -18.47 -1.26 2.11
N PRO A 69 -19.14 -0.30 1.46
CA PRO A 69 -18.46 0.61 0.55
C PRO A 69 -17.28 1.30 1.23
N ILE A 70 -16.15 1.38 0.54
CA ILE A 70 -14.92 2.00 1.06
C ILE A 70 -14.52 3.15 0.15
N VAL A 71 -14.38 4.35 0.71
CA VAL A 71 -13.75 5.50 0.06
C VAL A 71 -12.35 5.68 0.65
N ALA A 72 -11.33 5.70 -0.20
CA ALA A 72 -9.94 5.81 0.23
C ALA A 72 -9.34 7.16 -0.23
N VAL A 73 -9.17 8.07 0.73
CA VAL A 73 -8.52 9.37 0.55
C VAL A 73 -7.04 9.23 0.91
N ASN A 74 -6.20 9.04 -0.11
CA ASN A 74 -4.78 8.83 0.07
C ASN A 74 -4.04 10.16 0.27
N THR A 75 -3.07 10.13 1.18
CA THR A 75 -2.24 11.28 1.59
C THR A 75 -0.75 10.98 1.47
N THR A 76 -0.36 9.84 0.90
CA THR A 76 1.04 9.46 0.70
C THR A 76 1.31 8.98 -0.72
N ALA A 77 2.32 9.54 -1.38
CA ALA A 77 2.78 9.06 -2.68
C ALA A 77 3.77 7.90 -2.50
N GLY A 78 3.26 6.68 -2.30
CA GLY A 78 4.06 5.46 -2.15
C GLY A 78 3.27 4.16 -2.23
N THR A 79 2.43 3.89 -1.22
CA THR A 79 1.85 2.55 -0.98
C THR A 79 0.82 2.13 -2.02
N ALA A 80 0.10 3.10 -2.59
CA ALA A 80 -1.05 2.89 -3.47
C ALA A 80 -2.15 1.95 -2.92
N SER A 81 -2.23 1.72 -1.59
CA SER A 81 -3.21 0.80 -1.01
C SER A 81 -4.67 1.22 -1.31
N GLU A 82 -4.91 2.51 -1.59
CA GLU A 82 -6.21 3.01 -2.01
C GLU A 82 -6.72 2.45 -3.35
N VAL A 83 -5.88 1.79 -4.14
CA VAL A 83 -6.26 1.13 -5.41
C VAL A 83 -5.95 -0.37 -5.44
N THR A 84 -5.62 -0.99 -4.30
CA THR A 84 -5.15 -2.38 -4.27
C THR A 84 -6.18 -3.36 -3.69
N ARG A 85 -6.07 -4.62 -4.13
CA ARG A 85 -6.83 -5.78 -3.64
C ARG A 85 -6.24 -6.43 -2.37
N HIS A 86 -5.16 -5.85 -1.87
CA HIS A 86 -4.40 -6.38 -0.74
C HIS A 86 -4.85 -5.70 0.54
N CYS A 87 -5.01 -6.47 1.61
CA CYS A 87 -5.12 -5.99 2.98
C CYS A 87 -4.00 -6.65 3.78
N VAL A 88 -3.04 -5.85 4.23
CA VAL A 88 -1.86 -6.32 4.97
C VAL A 88 -2.00 -5.93 6.43
N LEU A 89 -2.06 -6.91 7.32
CA LEU A 89 -2.20 -6.70 8.76
C LEU A 89 -1.10 -7.45 9.51
N THR A 90 -0.76 -6.96 10.69
CA THR A 90 0.17 -7.61 11.61
C THR A 90 -0.61 -8.46 12.62
N ASN A 91 -0.33 -9.75 12.67
CA ASN A 91 -0.86 -10.63 13.70
C ASN A 91 -0.06 -10.37 15.00
N THR A 92 -0.76 -9.94 16.06
CA THR A 92 -0.12 -9.50 17.31
C THR A 92 0.43 -10.66 18.14
N GLU A 93 -0.11 -11.87 17.97
CA GLU A 93 0.33 -13.09 18.66
C GLU A 93 1.62 -13.64 18.05
N THR A 94 1.65 -13.81 16.73
CA THR A 94 2.78 -14.41 16.01
C THR A 94 3.85 -13.39 15.59
N LYS A 95 3.53 -12.09 15.63
CA LYS A 95 4.37 -10.98 15.14
C LYS A 95 4.70 -11.09 13.64
N VAL A 96 3.83 -11.77 12.88
CA VAL A 96 3.97 -11.95 11.44
C VAL A 96 2.96 -11.08 10.71
N LYS A 97 3.38 -10.48 9.60
CA LYS A 97 2.46 -9.85 8.65
C LYS A 97 1.74 -10.91 7.83
N PHE A 98 0.42 -10.84 7.79
CA PHE A 98 -0.40 -11.68 6.93
C PHE A 98 -1.13 -10.81 5.90
N VAL A 99 -1.48 -11.43 4.78
CA VAL A 99 -2.09 -10.73 3.64
C VAL A 99 -3.38 -11.43 3.27
N ILE A 100 -4.46 -10.64 3.19
CA ILE A 100 -5.73 -11.07 2.61
C ILE A 100 -5.80 -10.46 1.21
N VAL A 101 -5.85 -11.30 0.19
CA VAL A 101 -5.87 -10.90 -1.22
C VAL A 101 -7.23 -11.23 -1.79
N SER A 102 -8.06 -10.21 -2.06
CA SER A 102 -9.35 -10.42 -2.71
C SER A 102 -9.77 -9.22 -3.53
N TRP A 103 -10.39 -9.44 -4.69
CA TRP A 103 -11.00 -8.36 -5.48
C TRP A 103 -12.03 -7.54 -4.67
N ARG A 104 -12.61 -8.15 -3.63
CA ARG A 104 -13.56 -7.50 -2.72
C ARG A 104 -12.93 -6.43 -1.83
N ASN A 105 -11.60 -6.43 -1.69
CA ASN A 105 -10.86 -5.45 -0.91
C ASN A 105 -10.64 -4.13 -1.67
N LEU A 106 -10.92 -4.07 -2.98
CA LEU A 106 -10.76 -2.84 -3.74
C LEU A 106 -11.69 -1.75 -3.16
N PRO A 107 -11.16 -0.59 -2.77
CA PRO A 107 -12.00 0.54 -2.42
C PRO A 107 -12.94 0.91 -3.57
N SER A 108 -14.18 1.28 -3.24
CA SER A 108 -15.19 1.70 -4.20
C SER A 108 -14.80 2.99 -4.91
N VAL A 109 -14.10 3.89 -4.21
CA VAL A 109 -13.57 5.15 -4.74
C VAL A 109 -12.18 5.40 -4.14
N SER A 110 -11.25 5.84 -4.99
CA SER A 110 -9.94 6.34 -4.59
C SER A 110 -9.85 7.84 -4.89
N ILE A 111 -9.33 8.61 -3.93
CA ILE A 111 -9.10 10.06 -4.05
C ILE A 111 -7.62 10.33 -3.73
N ASN A 112 -6.92 10.89 -4.71
CA ASN A 112 -5.51 11.27 -4.61
C ASN A 112 -5.39 12.79 -4.85
N ASP A 113 -5.64 13.58 -3.81
CA ASP A 113 -5.47 15.05 -3.86
C ASP A 113 -4.04 15.42 -3.42
N PRO A 114 -3.19 15.98 -4.32
CA PRO A 114 -1.82 16.34 -3.97
C PRO A 114 -1.72 17.42 -2.89
N LEU A 115 -2.76 18.23 -2.66
CA LEU A 115 -2.79 19.22 -1.57
C LEU A 115 -2.70 18.54 -0.20
N LEU A 116 -3.29 17.34 -0.05
CA LEU A 116 -3.21 16.54 1.18
C LEU A 116 -1.81 15.91 1.40
N MET A 117 -0.92 16.02 0.42
CA MET A 117 0.43 15.47 0.46
C MET A 117 1.52 16.53 0.70
N ILE A 118 1.20 17.84 0.60
CA ILE A 118 2.18 18.93 0.75
C ILE A 118 2.91 18.86 2.09
N GLY A 119 2.19 18.63 3.19
CA GLY A 119 2.71 18.66 4.56
C GLY A 119 3.58 17.46 4.96
N LYS A 120 3.85 16.51 4.05
CA LYS A 120 4.64 15.31 4.39
C LYS A 120 6.12 15.65 4.54
N PRO A 121 6.79 15.24 5.63
CA PRO A 121 8.23 15.48 5.83
C PRO A 121 9.09 14.92 4.70
N ALA A 122 10.28 15.51 4.51
CA ALA A 122 11.22 15.09 3.47
C ALA A 122 11.60 13.60 3.58
N ALA A 123 11.88 13.11 4.79
CA ALA A 123 12.23 11.70 5.03
C ALA A 123 11.09 10.75 4.67
N LEU A 124 9.84 11.08 5.05
CA LEU A 124 8.67 10.30 4.68
C LEU A 124 8.45 10.33 3.16
N THR A 125 8.60 11.48 2.52
CA THR A 125 8.46 11.65 1.08
C THR A 125 9.49 10.83 0.30
N ALA A 126 10.74 10.78 0.79
CA ALA A 126 11.78 9.96 0.21
C ALA A 126 11.46 8.46 0.35
N ALA A 127 11.07 8.03 1.55
CA ALA A 127 10.72 6.63 1.81
C ALA A 127 9.54 6.17 0.94
N THR A 128 8.43 6.92 0.91
CA THR A 128 7.25 6.55 0.12
C THR A 128 7.53 6.64 -1.38
N GLY A 129 8.31 7.62 -1.82
CA GLY A 129 8.68 7.71 -3.24
C GLY A 129 9.55 6.54 -3.71
N MET A 130 10.43 6.03 -2.85
CA MET A 130 11.22 4.82 -3.13
C MET A 130 10.39 3.54 -3.05
N ASP A 131 9.35 3.52 -2.22
CA ASP A 131 8.34 2.46 -2.20
C ASP A 131 7.64 2.35 -3.56
N ALA A 132 7.10 3.47 -4.07
CA ALA A 132 6.49 3.54 -5.40
C ALA A 132 7.48 3.17 -6.52
N LEU A 133 8.76 3.52 -6.39
CA LEU A 133 9.76 3.13 -7.38
C LEU A 133 9.98 1.62 -7.39
N THR A 134 10.09 1.03 -6.19
CA THR A 134 10.20 -0.42 -6.03
C THR A 134 9.00 -1.12 -6.63
N HIS A 135 7.78 -0.65 -6.32
CA HIS A 135 6.55 -1.18 -6.92
C HIS A 135 6.63 -1.21 -8.44
N ALA A 136 6.98 -0.08 -9.06
CA ALA A 136 7.03 0.03 -10.51
C ALA A 136 8.12 -0.85 -11.13
N VAL A 137 9.32 -0.92 -10.53
CA VAL A 137 10.42 -1.75 -11.04
C VAL A 137 10.10 -3.23 -10.90
N GLU A 138 9.63 -3.68 -9.74
CA GLU A 138 9.30 -5.09 -9.52
C GLU A 138 8.12 -5.54 -10.37
N ALA A 139 7.09 -4.70 -10.52
CA ALA A 139 5.97 -4.98 -11.42
C ALA A 139 6.43 -5.13 -12.87
N TYR A 140 7.35 -4.27 -13.33
CA TYR A 140 7.85 -4.29 -14.71
C TYR A 140 8.69 -5.54 -15.05
N ILE A 141 9.44 -6.07 -14.07
CA ILE A 141 10.28 -7.26 -14.27
C ILE A 141 9.62 -8.55 -13.75
N SER A 142 8.37 -8.48 -13.32
CA SER A 142 7.63 -9.62 -12.81
C SER A 142 7.42 -10.68 -13.89
N LYS A 143 7.25 -11.93 -13.45
CA LYS A 143 6.83 -13.04 -14.32
C LYS A 143 5.41 -12.85 -14.86
N ASP A 144 4.58 -12.09 -14.13
CA ASP A 144 3.18 -11.82 -14.45
C ASP A 144 2.98 -10.46 -15.15
N ALA A 145 4.08 -9.80 -15.55
CA ALA A 145 4.05 -8.54 -16.28
C ALA A 145 3.38 -8.72 -17.66
N ASN A 146 2.63 -7.71 -18.07
CA ASN A 146 1.93 -7.65 -19.33
C ASN A 146 1.89 -6.21 -19.88
N PRO A 147 1.50 -5.98 -21.14
CA PRO A 147 1.58 -4.65 -21.75
C PRO A 147 0.82 -3.54 -20.99
N VAL A 148 -0.25 -3.87 -20.26
CA VAL A 148 -1.02 -2.90 -19.47
C VAL A 148 -0.23 -2.50 -18.22
N THR A 149 0.33 -3.48 -17.50
CA THR A 149 1.14 -3.21 -16.30
C THR A 149 2.45 -2.51 -16.67
N ASP A 150 3.05 -2.86 -17.81
CA ASP A 150 4.28 -2.24 -18.30
C ASP A 150 4.08 -0.75 -18.61
N ALA A 151 2.97 -0.40 -19.27
CA ALA A 151 2.65 0.99 -19.57
C ALA A 151 2.57 1.85 -18.30
N ALA A 152 1.89 1.34 -17.27
CA ALA A 152 1.75 2.02 -15.99
C ALA A 152 3.09 2.09 -15.23
N ALA A 153 3.82 0.96 -15.14
CA ALA A 153 5.10 0.89 -14.47
C ALA A 153 6.16 1.80 -15.09
N MET A 154 6.31 1.79 -16.42
CA MET A 154 7.27 2.64 -17.12
C MET A 154 6.98 4.13 -16.92
N GLN A 155 5.71 4.52 -16.95
CA GLN A 155 5.33 5.91 -16.71
C GLN A 155 5.53 6.30 -15.25
N ALA A 156 5.25 5.41 -14.29
CA ALA A 156 5.56 5.64 -12.88
C ALA A 156 7.06 5.87 -12.65
N ILE A 157 7.93 4.99 -13.18
CA ILE A 157 9.40 5.14 -13.10
C ILE A 157 9.84 6.49 -13.66
N ARG A 158 9.31 6.88 -14.83
CA ARG A 158 9.64 8.16 -15.48
C ARG A 158 9.26 9.36 -14.63
N LEU A 159 8.06 9.36 -14.05
CA LEU A 159 7.60 10.44 -13.17
C LEU A 159 8.45 10.52 -11.91
N ILE A 160 8.72 9.37 -11.26
CA ILE A 160 9.52 9.31 -10.03
C ILE A 160 10.94 9.84 -10.28
N ALA A 161 11.60 9.37 -11.34
CA ALA A 161 12.97 9.77 -11.67
C ALA A 161 13.12 11.30 -11.86
N ARG A 162 12.06 11.95 -12.37
CA ARG A 162 12.01 13.39 -12.63
C ARG A 162 11.58 14.21 -11.41
N ASN A 163 10.73 13.69 -10.53
CA ASN A 163 10.04 14.49 -9.53
C ASN A 163 10.40 14.17 -8.08
N LEU A 164 10.83 12.95 -7.75
CA LEU A 164 11.05 12.55 -6.35
C LEU A 164 12.04 13.46 -5.63
N ARG A 165 13.18 13.74 -6.26
CA ARG A 165 14.21 14.64 -5.70
C ARG A 165 13.67 16.04 -5.43
N GLN A 166 12.83 16.55 -6.31
CA GLN A 166 12.22 17.88 -6.17
C GLN A 166 11.19 17.89 -5.04
N ALA A 167 10.34 16.86 -4.94
CA ALA A 167 9.35 16.71 -3.88
C ALA A 167 9.98 16.54 -2.50
N VAL A 168 11.13 15.87 -2.41
CA VAL A 168 11.91 15.73 -1.16
C VAL A 168 12.59 17.04 -0.79
N ALA A 169 13.20 17.74 -1.75
CA ALA A 169 13.90 18.99 -1.51
C ALA A 169 12.97 20.14 -1.11
N LEU A 170 11.78 20.21 -1.72
CA LEU A 170 10.77 21.23 -1.43
C LEU A 170 9.37 20.61 -1.44
N GLY A 171 8.87 20.23 -0.27
CA GLY A 171 7.56 19.57 -0.12
C GLY A 171 6.35 20.40 -0.56
N SER A 172 6.51 21.73 -0.68
CA SER A 172 5.48 22.65 -1.21
C SER A 172 5.52 22.82 -2.74
N ASN A 173 6.45 22.16 -3.43
CA ASN A 173 6.43 22.11 -4.89
C ASN A 173 5.25 21.24 -5.36
N LEU A 174 4.12 21.90 -5.63
CA LEU A 174 2.86 21.24 -5.98
C LEU A 174 2.97 20.40 -7.25
N GLN A 175 3.72 20.86 -8.27
CA GLN A 175 3.92 20.09 -9.49
C GLN A 175 4.65 18.78 -9.22
N ALA A 176 5.69 18.80 -8.38
CA ALA A 176 6.40 17.59 -7.99
C ALA A 176 5.52 16.66 -7.14
N ARG A 177 4.69 17.22 -6.24
CA ARG A 177 3.72 16.45 -5.42
C ARG A 177 2.67 15.76 -6.28
N GLU A 178 2.06 16.48 -7.22
CA GLU A 178 1.07 15.95 -8.15
C GLU A 178 1.65 14.84 -9.02
N ASN A 179 2.83 15.06 -9.60
CA ASN A 179 3.51 14.04 -10.39
C ASN A 179 3.86 12.79 -9.57
N MET A 180 4.25 12.96 -8.29
CA MET A 180 4.50 11.82 -7.40
C MET A 180 3.21 11.10 -6.99
N ALA A 181 2.10 11.80 -6.81
CA ALA A 181 0.79 11.19 -6.55
C ALA A 181 0.35 10.32 -7.75
N TYR A 182 0.44 10.86 -8.98
CA TYR A 182 0.17 10.08 -10.19
C TYR A 182 1.14 8.91 -10.35
N ALA A 183 2.42 9.09 -10.04
CA ALA A 183 3.39 8.01 -10.15
C ALA A 183 3.10 6.86 -9.17
N SER A 184 2.75 7.20 -7.92
CA SER A 184 2.32 6.22 -6.91
C SER A 184 1.08 5.46 -7.38
N LEU A 185 0.08 6.17 -7.89
CA LEU A 185 -1.15 5.56 -8.41
C LEU A 185 -0.87 4.59 -9.57
N LEU A 186 -0.06 5.03 -10.55
CA LEU A 186 0.33 4.20 -11.70
C LEU A 186 1.15 2.97 -11.27
N ALA A 187 2.08 3.14 -10.34
CA ALA A 187 2.81 2.01 -9.75
C ALA A 187 1.85 1.03 -9.08
N GLY A 188 0.87 1.55 -8.34
CA GLY A 188 -0.25 0.79 -7.75
C GLY A 188 -1.02 -0.05 -8.76
N MET A 189 -1.46 0.59 -9.85
CA MET A 189 -2.16 -0.09 -10.94
C MET A 189 -1.30 -1.21 -11.57
N ALA A 190 0.02 -1.00 -11.67
CA ALA A 190 0.93 -2.01 -12.19
C ALA A 190 1.07 -3.20 -11.23
N PHE A 191 1.57 -2.97 -10.00
CA PHE A 191 1.91 -4.07 -9.10
C PHE A 191 0.68 -4.83 -8.58
N ASN A 192 -0.46 -4.16 -8.47
CA ASN A 192 -1.70 -4.82 -8.06
C ASN A 192 -2.13 -5.93 -9.04
N ASN A 193 -1.64 -5.88 -10.29
CA ASN A 193 -1.96 -6.82 -11.35
C ASN A 193 -0.76 -7.65 -11.85
N ALA A 194 0.48 -7.21 -11.59
CA ALA A 194 1.70 -7.93 -11.96
C ALA A 194 2.43 -8.55 -10.74
N ASN A 195 1.92 -8.42 -9.52
CA ASN A 195 2.61 -8.78 -8.28
C ASN A 195 3.93 -8.01 -8.11
N LEU A 196 4.75 -8.48 -7.17
CA LEU A 196 6.03 -7.89 -6.76
C LEU A 196 7.11 -9.00 -6.68
N GLY A 197 8.32 -8.63 -6.28
CA GLY A 197 9.47 -9.51 -6.27
C GLY A 197 10.15 -9.65 -4.91
N TYR A 198 11.45 -9.94 -4.96
CA TYR A 198 12.27 -10.20 -3.77
C TYR A 198 12.50 -8.97 -2.90
N VAL A 199 12.43 -7.74 -3.43
CA VAL A 199 12.56 -6.53 -2.61
C VAL A 199 11.45 -6.51 -1.56
N HIS A 200 10.19 -6.64 -1.98
CA HIS A 200 9.06 -6.68 -1.06
C HIS A 200 9.05 -7.91 -0.16
N ALA A 201 9.39 -9.09 -0.71
CA ALA A 201 9.45 -10.32 0.08
C ALA A 201 10.44 -10.19 1.26
N MET A 202 11.61 -9.58 1.03
CA MET A 202 12.60 -9.30 2.07
C MET A 202 12.15 -8.16 3.00
N ALA A 203 11.61 -7.06 2.45
CA ALA A 203 11.15 -5.91 3.21
C ALA A 203 10.03 -6.25 4.20
N HIS A 204 9.14 -7.19 3.87
CA HIS A 204 8.11 -7.68 4.79
C HIS A 204 8.72 -8.33 6.05
N GLN A 205 9.83 -9.06 5.91
CA GLN A 205 10.51 -9.66 7.06
C GLN A 205 11.12 -8.57 7.96
N LEU A 206 11.73 -7.54 7.35
CA LEU A 206 12.28 -6.41 8.08
C LEU A 206 11.20 -5.61 8.83
N GLY A 207 10.07 -5.37 8.17
CA GLY A 207 8.93 -4.67 8.77
C GLY A 207 8.21 -5.48 9.86
N GLY A 208 8.17 -6.81 9.76
CA GLY A 208 7.57 -7.66 10.79
C GLY A 208 8.46 -7.84 12.03
N LEU A 209 9.75 -8.11 11.84
CA LEU A 209 10.67 -8.42 12.94
C LEU A 209 11.24 -7.17 13.64
N TYR A 210 11.45 -6.08 12.91
CA TYR A 210 12.14 -4.88 13.41
C TYR A 210 11.30 -3.61 13.37
N ASP A 211 10.04 -3.71 12.95
CA ASP A 211 9.14 -2.56 12.78
C ASP A 211 9.73 -1.46 11.86
N MET A 212 10.56 -1.87 10.89
CA MET A 212 11.22 -0.94 9.98
C MET A 212 10.18 -0.26 9.06
N PRO A 213 10.26 1.06 8.83
CA PRO A 213 9.39 1.75 7.89
C PRO A 213 9.46 1.12 6.48
N HIS A 214 8.31 0.72 5.95
CA HIS A 214 8.23 -0.12 4.75
C HIS A 214 8.99 0.45 3.54
N GLY A 215 8.81 1.74 3.23
CA GLY A 215 9.50 2.38 2.12
C GLY A 215 11.03 2.39 2.26
N VAL A 216 11.56 2.46 3.48
CA VAL A 216 13.01 2.33 3.74
C VAL A 216 13.46 0.89 3.58
N ALA A 217 12.68 -0.06 4.10
CA ALA A 217 12.92 -1.50 3.97
C ALA A 217 12.91 -1.97 2.50
N ASN A 218 12.16 -1.30 1.62
CA ASN A 218 12.20 -1.50 0.17
C ASN A 218 13.39 -0.76 -0.49
N ALA A 219 13.63 0.51 -0.11
CA ALA A 219 14.63 1.35 -0.75
C ALA A 219 16.06 0.80 -0.65
N VAL A 220 16.44 0.29 0.53
CA VAL A 220 17.81 -0.19 0.80
C VAL A 220 18.18 -1.41 -0.05
N PRO A 221 17.38 -2.51 -0.10
CA PRO A 221 17.72 -3.68 -0.90
C PRO A 221 17.47 -3.54 -2.41
N LEU A 222 16.64 -2.59 -2.86
CA LEU A 222 16.28 -2.41 -4.28
C LEU A 222 17.48 -2.51 -5.25
N PRO A 223 18.58 -1.73 -5.10
CA PRO A 223 19.71 -1.82 -6.04
C PRO A 223 20.45 -3.17 -5.99
N HIS A 224 20.43 -3.87 -4.86
CA HIS A 224 21.07 -5.18 -4.70
C HIS A 224 20.25 -6.27 -5.38
N VAL A 225 18.94 -6.28 -5.15
CA VAL A 225 18.00 -7.22 -5.78
C VAL A 225 17.91 -6.97 -7.29
N ALA A 226 17.89 -5.70 -7.73
CA ALA A 226 17.90 -5.38 -9.15
C ALA A 226 19.16 -5.92 -9.85
N ARG A 227 20.34 -5.84 -9.21
CA ARG A 227 21.58 -6.44 -9.72
C ARG A 227 21.50 -7.96 -9.78
N TYR A 228 20.94 -8.59 -8.74
CA TYR A 228 20.71 -10.05 -8.73
C TYR A 228 19.79 -10.49 -9.88
N ASN A 229 18.70 -9.75 -10.13
CA ASN A 229 17.75 -10.03 -11.22
C ASN A 229 18.29 -9.72 -12.63
N LEU A 230 19.45 -9.04 -12.75
CA LEU A 230 20.06 -8.71 -14.04
C LEU A 230 20.77 -9.92 -14.68
N SER A 231 21.13 -10.93 -13.88
CA SER A 231 21.67 -12.19 -14.41
C SER A 231 20.65 -12.87 -15.32
N PRO A 232 21.08 -13.49 -16.44
CA PRO A 232 20.16 -14.07 -17.40
C PRO A 232 19.52 -15.33 -16.81
N THR A 233 18.35 -15.16 -16.20
CA THR A 233 17.35 -16.23 -16.10
C THR A 233 16.26 -15.95 -17.13
N ARG A 234 16.65 -16.13 -18.40
CA ARG A 234 15.78 -16.54 -19.50
C ARG A 234 16.49 -17.64 -20.26
#